data_AF-A0A7X8MCC4-F1
#
_entry.id   AF-A0A7X8MCC4-F1
#
_cell.length_a   1.000
_cell.length_b   1.000
_cell.length_c   1.000
_cell.angle_alpha   90.00
_cell.angle_beta   90.00
_cell.angle_gamma   90.00
#
_symmetry.space_group_name_H-M   'P 1'
#
loop_
_entity.id
_entity.type
_entity.pdbx_description
1 polymer ?
#
loop_
_entity_poly.entity_id
_entity_poly.type
_entity_poly.pdbx_seq_one_letter_code
_entity_poly.pdbx_strand_id
1 'polypeptide(L)' 'EHNLKERKNRKDLSIRLQQFFDHYLMDAPMPVWMKTGVPATMKNKTWGLELTE' A
#
# COMPACT_ATOMS: atom_id res chain seq x y z
N GLU A 1 17.84 1.70 -16.49
CA GLU A 1 17.88 1.22 -15.08
C GLU A 1 16.49 0.76 -14.66
N HIS A 2 16.42 -0.29 -13.84
CA HIS A 2 15.16 -1.00 -13.52
C HIS A 2 14.70 -0.89 -12.05
N ASN A 3 15.37 -0.08 -11.22
CA ASN A 3 15.11 -0.01 -9.77
C ASN A 3 14.55 1.34 -9.29
N LEU A 4 13.80 1.30 -8.19
CA LEU A 4 13.29 2.49 -7.49
C LEU A 4 14.46 3.27 -6.86
N LYS A 5 14.70 4.49 -7.33
CA LYS A 5 15.74 5.37 -6.80
C LYS A 5 15.27 6.18 -5.58
N GLU A 6 14.08 6.75 -5.68
CA GLU A 6 13.53 7.63 -4.65
C GLU A 6 13.21 6.85 -3.36
N ARG A 7 13.69 7.36 -2.22
CA ARG A 7 13.45 6.72 -0.91
C ARG A 7 11.96 6.58 -0.58
N LYS A 8 11.15 7.57 -0.98
CA LYS A 8 9.68 7.55 -0.78
C LYS A 8 9.03 6.34 -1.48
N ASN A 9 9.42 6.06 -2.73
CA ASN A 9 8.83 4.96 -3.50
C ASN A 9 9.30 3.60 -2.95
N ARG A 10 10.55 3.50 -2.51
CA ARG A 10 11.06 2.30 -1.83
C ARG A 10 10.28 2.00 -0.55
N LYS A 11 10.02 3.02 0.28
CA LYS A 11 9.22 2.86 1.50
C LYS A 11 7.77 2.47 1.22
N ASP A 12 7.12 3.13 0.25
CA ASP A 12 5.75 2.78 -0.15
C ASP A 12 5.66 1.32 -0.61
N LEU A 13 6.61 0.86 -1.45
CA LEU A 13 6.69 -0.54 -1.87
C LEU A 13 6.84 -1.49 -0.68
N SER A 14 7.76 -1.20 0.25
CA SER A 14 7.95 -2.03 1.45
C SER A 14 6.69 -2.13 2.31
N ILE A 15 5.95 -1.02 2.49
CA ILE A 15 4.70 -1.02 3.27
C ILE A 15 3.64 -1.86 2.55
N ARG A 16 3.46 -1.67 1.24
CA ARG A 16 2.47 -2.44 0.47
C ARG A 16 2.76 -3.93 0.48
N LEU A 17 4.04 -4.30 0.38
CA LEU A 17 4.46 -5.70 0.44
C LEU A 17 4.18 -6.31 1.82
N GLN A 18 4.46 -5.58 2.90
CA GLN A 18 4.14 -6.02 4.26
C GLN A 18 2.63 -6.22 4.43
N GLN A 19 1.82 -5.22 4.07
CA GLN A 19 0.37 -5.28 4.20
C GLN A 19 -0.26 -6.40 3.37
N PHE A 20 0.32 -6.71 2.21
CA PHE A 20 -0.10 -7.86 1.40
C PHE A 20 0.09 -9.17 2.15
N PHE A 21 1.29 -9.40 2.71
CA PHE A 21 1.55 -10.64 3.44
C PHE A 21 0.82 -10.71 4.77
N ASP A 22 0.68 -9.60 5.48
CA ASP A 22 -0.09 -9.55 6.73
C ASP A 22 -1.54 -9.99 6.48
N HIS A 23 -2.16 -9.53 5.39
CA HIS A 23 -3.53 -9.92 5.06
C HIS A 23 -3.64 -11.40 4.70
N TYR A 24 -2.76 -11.93 3.84
CA TYR A 24 -2.89 -13.30 3.33
C TYR A 24 -2.30 -14.38 4.24
N LEU A 25 -1.37 -14.03 5.13
CA LEU A 25 -0.63 -15.00 5.93
C LEU A 25 -0.86 -14.84 7.44
N MET A 26 -1.38 -13.70 7.89
CA MET A 26 -1.50 -13.38 9.33
C MET A 26 -2.93 -12.96 9.73
N ASP A 27 -3.92 -13.17 8.86
CA ASP A 27 -5.32 -12.79 9.05
C ASP A 27 -5.52 -11.29 9.39
N ALA A 28 -4.56 -10.44 9.03
CA ALA A 28 -4.69 -9.01 9.25
C ALA A 28 -5.79 -8.43 8.35
N PRO A 29 -6.47 -7.35 8.77
CA PRO A 29 -7.45 -6.71 7.92
C PRO A 29 -6.84 -6.18 6.61
N MET A 30 -7.58 -6.26 5.51
CA MET A 30 -7.12 -5.82 4.20
C MET A 30 -6.91 -4.29 4.18
N PRO A 31 -5.85 -3.75 3.57
CA PRO A 31 -5.69 -2.30 3.42
C PRO A 31 -6.60 -1.71 2.33
N VAL A 32 -6.97 -0.44 2.47
CA VAL A 32 -7.88 0.28 1.55
C VAL A 32 -7.42 0.21 0.09
N TRP A 33 -6.12 0.42 -0.16
CA TRP A 33 -5.56 0.40 -1.51
C TRP A 33 -5.75 -0.95 -2.22
N MET A 34 -5.87 -2.04 -1.45
CA MET A 34 -6.03 -3.39 -1.99
C MET A 34 -7.50 -3.74 -2.17
N LYS A 35 -8.38 -3.27 -1.26
CA LYS A 35 -9.83 -3.51 -1.33
C LYS A 35 -10.53 -2.70 -2.42
N THR A 36 -10.26 -1.40 -2.48
CA THR A 36 -10.99 -0.46 -3.35
C THR A 36 -10.07 0.35 -4.26
N GLY A 37 -8.76 0.28 -4.07
CA GLY A 37 -7.80 1.13 -4.77
C GLY A 37 -7.79 2.56 -4.25
N VAL A 38 -6.88 3.37 -4.79
CA VAL A 38 -6.83 4.82 -4.51
C VAL A 38 -7.21 5.57 -5.78
N PRO A 39 -8.32 6.33 -5.80
CA PRO A 39 -8.70 7.12 -6.96
C PRO A 39 -7.61 8.10 -7.38
N ALA A 40 -7.44 8.32 -8.69
CA ALA A 40 -6.46 9.26 -9.21
C ALA A 40 -6.67 10.70 -8.68
N THR A 41 -7.91 11.10 -8.40
CA THR A 41 -8.28 12.39 -7.78
C THR A 41 -7.80 12.56 -6.34
N MET A 42 -7.44 11.45 -5.68
CA MET A 42 -6.92 11.40 -4.32
C MET A 42 -5.39 11.22 -4.26
N LYS A 43 -4.73 11.20 -5.42
CA LYS A 43 -3.26 11.17 -5.52
C LYS A 43 -2.66 12.33 -4.71
N ASN A 44 -1.65 12.03 -3.90
CA ASN A 44 -1.01 12.95 -2.95
C ASN A 44 -1.89 13.45 -1.78
N LYS A 45 -3.14 12.98 -1.65
CA LYS A 45 -4.01 13.25 -0.49
C LYS A 45 -4.09 12.06 0.46
N THR A 46 -4.19 10.86 -0.10
CA THR A 46 -4.11 9.59 0.65
C THR A 46 -3.32 8.57 -0.15
N TRP A 47 -2.68 7.65 0.57
CA TRP A 47 -1.97 6.50 0.03
C TRP A 47 -2.80 5.21 0.11
N GLY A 48 -3.96 5.25 0.79
CA GLY A 48 -4.84 4.11 1.04
C GLY A 48 -4.21 3.03 1.92
N LEU A 49 -3.27 3.41 2.79
CA LEU A 49 -2.52 2.49 3.65
C LEU A 49 -3.28 2.16 4.94
N GLU A 50 -4.43 2.79 5.18
CA GLU A 50 -5.31 2.47 6.30
C GLU A 50 -5.88 1.05 6.15
N LEU A 51 -6.09 0.35 7.27
CA LEU A 51 -6.72 -0.97 7.28
C LEU A 51 -8.24 -0.81 7.23
N THR A 52 -8.92 -1.69 6.50
CA THR A 52 -10.39 -1.72 6.49
C THR A 52 -10.89 -2.60 7.61
N GLU A 53 -11.83 -2.09 8.41
CA GLU A 53 -12.59 -2.88 9.39
C GLU A 53 -13.36 -4.04 8.75
#